data_AF-A0A235AAY6-F1
#
_entry.id   AF-A0A235AAY6-F1
#
_cell.length_a   1.000
_cell.length_b   1.000
_cell.length_c   1.000
_cell.angle_alpha   90.00
_cell.angle_beta   90.00
_cell.angle_gamma   90.00
#
_symmetry.space_group_name_H-M   'P 1'
#
loop_
_entity.id
_entity.type
_entity.pdbx_description
1 polymer ?
#
loop_
_entity_poly.entity_id
_entity_poly.type
_entity_poly.pdbx_seq_one_letter_code
_entity_poly.pdbx_strand_id
1 'polypeptide(L)'
;MPAHLKPAAVTGSSPAGAAQVDGSLLALVTNWRLVVADMAKEYGVDLFDPIVLARPWPGVRTMIFSLLDSPTRLREALTRR
;
A
#
# COMPACT_ATOMS: atom_id res chain seq x y z
N MET A 1 -19.81 -20.56 -23.38
CA MET A 1 -19.10 -20.42 -22.08
C MET A 1 -19.88 -21.22 -21.04
N PRO A 2 -19.26 -22.12 -20.25
CA PRO A 2 -20.01 -22.94 -19.30
C PRO A 2 -20.53 -22.08 -18.14
N ALA A 3 -21.80 -22.30 -17.78
CA ALA A 3 -22.64 -21.38 -17.00
C ALA A 3 -22.52 -21.46 -15.47
N HIS A 4 -21.42 -22.00 -14.91
CA HIS A 4 -21.31 -22.28 -13.46
C HIS A 4 -20.14 -21.59 -12.74
N LEU A 5 -19.46 -20.64 -13.39
CA LEU A 5 -18.44 -19.82 -12.72
C LEU A 5 -19.07 -18.56 -12.14
N LYS A 6 -19.87 -18.69 -11.08
CA LYS A 6 -20.22 -17.54 -10.23
C LYS A 6 -19.09 -17.36 -9.22
N PRO A 7 -18.30 -16.27 -9.25
CA PRO A 7 -17.33 -16.02 -8.19
C PRO A 7 -18.09 -15.94 -6.87
N ALA A 8 -17.71 -16.77 -5.90
CA ALA A 8 -18.18 -16.60 -4.54
C ALA A 8 -17.78 -15.18 -4.10
N ALA A 9 -18.75 -14.38 -3.67
CA ALA A 9 -18.48 -13.11 -3.04
C ALA A 9 -17.59 -13.41 -1.83
N VAL A 10 -16.33 -12.99 -1.89
CA VAL A 10 -15.45 -12.94 -0.72
C VAL A 10 -16.11 -11.98 0.27
N THR A 11 -16.92 -12.51 1.17
CA THR A 11 -17.26 -11.85 2.43
C THR A 11 -15.95 -11.71 3.19
N GLY A 12 -15.26 -10.60 2.97
CA GLY A 12 -14.13 -10.18 3.79
C GLY A 12 -14.64 -9.94 5.19
N SER A 13 -14.52 -10.95 6.05
CA SER A 13 -14.66 -10.78 7.49
C SER A 13 -13.51 -9.85 7.93
N SER A 14 -13.78 -8.55 8.07
CA SER A 14 -12.91 -7.68 8.87
C SER A 14 -12.94 -8.22 10.31
N PRO A 15 -11.80 -8.64 10.90
CA PRO A 15 -11.78 -9.05 12.28
C PRO A 15 -12.16 -7.84 13.13
N ALA A 16 -13.25 -7.94 13.88
CA ALA A 16 -13.64 -6.96 14.88
C ALA A 16 -12.56 -6.94 15.98
N GLY A 17 -11.57 -6.04 15.85
CA GLY A 17 -10.40 -5.93 16.72
C GLY A 17 -9.06 -5.81 16.00
N ALA A 18 -9.01 -5.98 14.67
CA ALA A 18 -7.79 -5.68 13.90
C ALA A 18 -7.63 -4.16 13.77
N ALA A 19 -6.48 -3.65 14.19
CA ALA A 19 -6.15 -2.24 14.04
C ALA A 19 -6.29 -1.82 12.57
N GLN A 20 -7.08 -0.79 12.31
CA GLN A 20 -7.44 -0.41 10.94
C GLN A 20 -6.34 0.47 10.36
N VAL A 21 -5.69 -0.01 9.29
CA VAL A 21 -4.70 0.77 8.55
C VAL A 21 -5.43 1.71 7.59
N ASP A 22 -5.18 3.02 7.70
CA ASP A 22 -5.73 4.01 6.78
C ASP A 22 -4.95 4.00 5.46
N GLY A 23 -5.45 3.26 4.47
CA GLY A 23 -4.90 3.19 3.12
C GLY A 23 -5.39 4.30 2.17
N SER A 24 -6.03 5.36 2.68
CA SER A 24 -6.50 6.45 1.81
C SER A 24 -5.33 7.20 1.16
N LEU A 25 -5.55 7.71 -0.06
CA LEU A 25 -4.55 8.51 -0.76
C LEU A 25 -4.15 9.75 0.05
N LEU A 26 -5.10 10.37 0.75
CA LEU A 26 -4.84 11.51 1.61
C LEU A 26 -3.85 11.13 2.73
N ALA A 27 -4.07 10.01 3.41
CA ALA A 27 -3.19 9.58 4.49
C ALA A 27 -1.76 9.26 4.00
N LEU A 28 -1.63 8.66 2.81
CA LEU A 28 -0.34 8.42 2.15
C LEU A 28 0.39 9.74 1.81
N VAL A 29 -0.32 10.73 1.26
CA VAL A 29 0.26 12.04 0.90
C VAL A 29 0.62 12.85 2.14
N THR A 30 -0.22 12.85 3.19
CA THR A 30 0.09 13.50 4.47
C THR A 30 1.34 12.90 5.12
N ASN A 31 1.56 11.59 4.95
CA ASN A 31 2.73 10.88 5.47
C ASN A 31 3.80 10.62 4.40
N TRP A 32 3.88 11.46 3.36
CA TRP A 32 4.76 11.22 2.20
C TRP A 32 6.23 10.98 2.54
N ARG A 33 6.73 11.64 3.60
CA ARG A 33 8.12 11.44 4.09
C ARG A 33 8.37 9.98 4.52
N LEU A 34 7.38 9.33 5.12
CA LEU A 34 7.47 7.92 5.50
C LEU A 34 7.38 7.01 4.27
N VAL A 35 6.54 7.36 3.29
CA VAL A 35 6.47 6.64 2.01
C VAL A 35 7.83 6.62 1.31
N VAL A 36 8.50 7.78 1.19
CA VAL A 36 9.83 7.86 0.58
C VAL A 36 10.86 7.04 1.37
N ALA A 37 10.89 7.19 2.69
CA ALA A 37 11.85 6.50 3.54
C ALA A 37 11.69 4.97 3.47
N ASP A 38 10.44 4.49 3.54
CA ASP A 38 10.15 3.06 3.50
C ASP A 38 10.30 2.49 2.08
N MET A 39 10.03 3.25 1.01
CA MET A 39 10.37 2.84 -0.36
C MET A 39 11.88 2.65 -0.56
N ALA A 40 12.69 3.59 -0.04
CA ALA A 40 14.14 3.49 -0.10
C ALA A 40 14.66 2.31 0.73
N LYS A 41 14.06 2.07 1.90
CA LYS A 41 14.48 1.00 2.82
C LYS A 41 14.06 -0.40 2.35
N GLU A 42 12.81 -0.59 1.97
CA GLU A 42 12.25 -1.92 1.65
C GLU A 42 12.56 -2.34 0.20
N TYR A 43 12.65 -1.39 -0.73
CA TYR A 43 12.82 -1.68 -2.16
C TYR A 43 14.09 -1.08 -2.77
N GLY A 44 14.85 -0.27 -2.04
CA GLY A 44 16.00 0.45 -2.61
C GLY A 44 15.58 1.50 -3.65
N VAL A 45 14.34 1.99 -3.59
CA VAL A 45 13.76 2.92 -4.57
C VAL A 45 13.71 4.32 -3.99
N ASP A 46 14.47 5.24 -4.58
CA ASP A 46 14.30 6.67 -4.36
C ASP A 46 13.24 7.22 -5.33
N LEU A 47 12.14 7.75 -4.79
CA LEU A 47 11.05 8.31 -5.58
C LEU A 47 11.43 9.62 -6.29
N PHE A 48 12.55 10.23 -5.94
CA PHE A 48 13.07 11.43 -6.61
C PHE A 48 14.13 11.13 -7.67
N ASP A 49 14.54 9.86 -7.83
CA ASP A 49 15.47 9.46 -8.87
C ASP A 49 14.83 9.63 -10.26
N PRO A 50 15.48 10.35 -11.20
CA PRO A 50 14.98 10.53 -12.56
C PRO A 50 14.63 9.22 -13.29
N ILE A 51 15.36 8.14 -13.02
CA ILE A 51 15.11 6.81 -13.58
C ILE A 51 13.79 6.25 -13.05
N VAL A 52 13.51 6.44 -11.76
CA VAL A 52 12.25 6.00 -11.13
C VAL A 52 11.09 6.84 -11.63
N LEU A 53 11.28 8.15 -11.78
CA LEU A 53 10.28 9.06 -12.35
C LEU A 53 9.92 8.72 -13.80
N ALA A 54 10.86 8.14 -14.56
CA ALA A 54 10.62 7.67 -15.92
C ALA A 54 9.90 6.31 -15.98
N ARG A 55 9.74 5.59 -14.86
CA ARG A 55 9.03 4.31 -14.83
C ARG A 55 7.51 4.49 -14.90
N PRO A 56 6.78 3.49 -15.39
CA PRO A 56 5.32 3.49 -15.30
C PRO A 56 4.85 3.61 -13.85
N TRP A 57 4.05 4.65 -13.56
CA TRP A 57 3.50 4.91 -12.23
C TRP A 57 2.70 3.76 -11.61
N PRO A 58 1.98 2.89 -12.37
CA PRO A 58 1.26 1.76 -11.77
C PRO A 58 2.16 0.83 -10.94
N GLY A 59 3.39 0.55 -11.38
CA GLY A 59 4.31 -0.31 -10.64
C GLY A 59 4.79 0.33 -9.34
N VAL A 60 5.09 1.63 -9.38
CA VAL A 60 5.48 2.41 -8.19
C VAL A 60 4.34 2.47 -7.19
N ARG A 61 3.12 2.70 -7.67
CA ARG A 61 1.92 2.68 -6.84
C ARG A 61 1.73 1.33 -6.14
N THR A 62 1.88 0.21 -6.85
CA THR A 62 1.78 -1.12 -6.22
C THR A 62 2.81 -1.29 -5.11
N MET A 63 4.06 -0.87 -5.31
CA MET A 63 5.10 -0.92 -4.26
C MET A 63 4.73 -0.06 -3.04
N ILE A 64 4.16 1.13 -3.24
CA ILE A 64 3.71 1.99 -2.13
C ILE A 64 2.61 1.29 -1.32
N PHE A 65 1.63 0.67 -1.97
CA PHE A 65 0.56 -0.03 -1.27
C PHE A 65 1.04 -1.29 -0.55
N SER A 66 2.01 -2.02 -1.09
CA SER A 66 2.57 -3.20 -0.41
C SER A 66 3.37 -2.86 0.86
N LEU A 67 3.78 -1.59 1.04
CA LEU A 67 4.35 -1.14 2.32
C LEU A 67 3.33 -1.22 3.47
N LEU A 68 2.02 -1.14 3.16
CA LEU A 68 0.95 -1.24 4.16
C LEU A 68 0.74 -2.68 4.64
N ASP A 69 1.09 -3.67 3.82
CA ASP A 69 0.98 -5.09 4.14
C ASP A 69 2.13 -5.57 5.04
N SER A 70 3.24 -4.84 5.05
CA SER A 70 4.45 -5.15 5.82
C SER A 70 4.55 -4.32 7.11
N PRO A 71 5.26 -4.79 8.15
CA PRO A 71 5.45 -4.05 9.40
C PRO A 71 6.43 -2.87 9.22
N THR A 72 6.02 -1.86 8.46
CA THR A 72 6.77 -0.65 8.15
C THR A 72 6.40 0.50 9.09
N ARG A 73 7.25 1.53 9.15
CA ARG A 73 6.96 2.74 9.94
C ARG A 73 5.73 3.47 9.40
N LEU A 74 5.57 3.46 8.07
CA LEU A 74 4.37 3.95 7.40
C LEU A 74 3.12 3.21 7.88
N ARG A 75 3.14 1.88 7.93
CA ARG A 75 2.00 1.09 8.44
C ARG A 75 1.68 1.47 9.88
N GLU A 76 2.70 1.56 10.75
CA GLU A 76 2.50 1.95 12.15
C GLU A 76 1.85 3.35 12.26
N ALA A 77 2.34 4.32 11.49
CA ALA A 77 1.80 5.68 11.48
C ALA A 77 0.35 5.76 10.97
N LEU A 78 -0.03 4.86 10.06
CA LEU A 78 -1.37 4.80 9.47
C LEU A 78 -2.34 3.89 10.22
N THR A 79 -1.86 3.15 11.22
CA THR A 79 -2.69 2.26 12.02
C THR A 79 -3.46 3.07 13.06
N ARG A 80 -4.79 3.15 12.92
CA ARG A 80 -5.68 3.73 13.93
C ARG A 80 -5.92 2.72 15.05
N ARG A 81 -5.73 3.15 16.29
CA ARG A 81 -5.98 2.38 17.52
C ARG A 81 -7.27 2.83 18.19
#